data_AF-A0A4R1FCX1-F1
#
_entry.id   AF-A0A4R1FCX1-F1
#
_cell.length_a   1.000
_cell.length_b   1.000
_cell.length_c   1.000
_cell.angle_alpha   90.00
_cell.angle_beta   90.00
_cell.angle_gamma   90.00
#
_symmetry.space_group_name_H-M   'P 1'
#
loop_
_entity.id
_entity.type
_entity.pdbx_description
1 polymer ?
#
loop_
_entity_poly.entity_id
_entity_poly.type
_entity_poly.pdbx_seq_one_letter_code
_entity_poly.pdbx_strand_id
1 'polypeptide(L)'
;MTPAKRMQDRLELLQKHLETENPVLVSVVDRYRKLDKISQKMGLLAADQSYATQISWWPLVSILGTFSAGKSSFINSYLGLNVQDSGNQAVDDKFTVLTYSRDSKVRTLPGIALDGDPRFPFYQISEDIESVTQGEGSRIDNYLQMKATPSEKLRGKIVIDSPGFDADEQRKETLKLTDHIIDLSDLVLVLFDARHPEPGAMQDTLEHLVQGSQKRSDNSKFMFILNQIDTSANDDNMEDIVASWQKALVQSGLNAGRFYVIFNTDLAAPVENKAVWERYLNKRNNDYAEISKRMEDIDVERVYRIIGSMESLSNQIEQQAVPQVKLAMQRWKKRVLITDVVVFVPIILGLITLSVIAGYWQGMVFNPPWLDALKQNKILGVGVLAAIVVIFYLIHQMVRSKLVNGVAKKLSTDEPYGNIANAFRKNTRWWRSIFRKNPVGWGTGVRKRLDGIRSDIDKFVQTLNDRYTSPSGKEDS
;
A
#
# COMPACT_ATOMS: atom_id res chain seq x y z
N MET A 1 18.06 -16.34 -12.62
CA MET A 1 17.57 -16.49 -11.23
C MET A 1 16.06 -16.46 -11.24
N THR A 2 15.36 -17.33 -10.50
CA THR A 2 13.88 -17.28 -10.49
C THR A 2 13.39 -16.02 -9.77
N PRO A 3 12.25 -15.43 -10.16
CA PRO A 3 11.67 -14.25 -9.49
C PRO A 3 11.51 -14.46 -7.97
N ALA A 4 11.10 -15.66 -7.55
CA ALA A 4 10.99 -16.03 -6.14
C ALA A 4 12.33 -16.00 -5.39
N LYS A 5 13.42 -16.48 -6.03
CA LYS A 5 14.76 -16.42 -5.43
C LYS A 5 15.24 -14.98 -5.31
N ARG A 6 14.92 -14.11 -6.28
CA ARG A 6 15.22 -12.67 -6.22
C ARG A 6 14.54 -11.99 -5.04
N MET A 7 13.27 -12.30 -4.79
CA MET A 7 12.56 -11.77 -3.64
C MET A 7 13.15 -12.29 -2.32
N GLN A 8 13.54 -13.56 -2.25
CA GLN A 8 14.21 -14.10 -1.07
C GLN A 8 15.54 -13.40 -0.78
N ASP A 9 16.41 -13.26 -1.77
CA ASP A 9 17.72 -12.61 -1.62
C ASP A 9 17.54 -11.14 -1.17
N ARG A 10 16.50 -10.45 -1.67
CA ARG A 10 16.14 -9.09 -1.24
C ARG A 10 15.73 -9.02 0.23
N LEU A 11 14.89 -9.93 0.69
CA LEU A 11 14.47 -9.97 2.09
C LEU A 11 15.64 -10.28 3.04
N GLU A 12 16.59 -11.11 2.60
CA GLU A 12 17.81 -11.41 3.37
C GLU A 12 18.73 -10.17 3.46
N LEU A 13 18.87 -9.41 2.37
CA LEU A 13 19.59 -8.13 2.39
C LEU A 13 18.94 -7.11 3.32
N LEU A 14 17.61 -7.02 3.29
CA LEU A 14 16.85 -6.17 4.21
C LEU A 14 17.10 -6.57 5.68
N GLN A 15 17.03 -7.86 6.00
CA GLN A 15 17.31 -8.35 7.37
C GLN A 15 18.72 -7.99 7.83
N LYS A 16 19.74 -8.21 6.99
CA LYS A 16 21.12 -7.85 7.29
C LYS A 16 21.30 -6.36 7.56
N HIS A 17 20.55 -5.53 6.86
CA HIS A 17 20.59 -4.08 7.08
C HIS A 17 19.95 -3.69 8.41
N LEU A 18 18.74 -4.18 8.67
CA LEU A 18 17.98 -3.91 9.89
C LEU A 18 18.67 -4.46 11.15
N GLU A 19 19.48 -5.51 11.03
CA GLU A 19 20.26 -6.05 12.15
C GLU A 19 21.19 -5.02 12.78
N THR A 20 21.73 -4.09 11.97
CA THR A 20 22.60 -3.02 12.47
C THR A 20 21.80 -1.85 13.06
N GLU A 21 20.56 -1.62 12.59
CA GLU A 21 19.75 -0.44 12.95
C GLU A 21 18.78 -0.73 14.10
N ASN A 22 17.98 -1.79 13.98
CA ASN A 22 17.01 -2.20 14.99
C ASN A 22 16.79 -3.73 14.95
N PRO A 23 17.42 -4.48 15.87
CA PRO A 23 17.30 -5.94 15.92
C PRO A 23 15.87 -6.46 16.05
N VAL A 24 14.95 -5.69 16.65
CA VAL A 24 13.53 -6.07 16.78
C VAL A 24 12.90 -6.21 15.38
N LEU A 25 13.22 -5.32 14.45
CA LEU A 25 12.66 -5.34 13.09
C LEU A 25 13.10 -6.60 12.30
N VAL A 26 14.27 -7.17 12.57
CA VAL A 26 14.72 -8.42 11.93
C VAL A 26 13.73 -9.55 12.19
N SER A 27 13.27 -9.67 13.44
CA SER A 27 12.31 -10.69 13.85
C SER A 27 10.91 -10.45 13.27
N VAL A 28 10.57 -9.20 13.00
CA VAL A 28 9.33 -8.78 12.33
C VAL A 28 9.37 -9.16 10.84
N VAL A 29 10.49 -8.97 10.14
CA VAL A 29 10.66 -9.45 8.74
C VAL A 29 10.39 -10.95 8.63
N ASP A 30 10.86 -11.77 9.59
CA ASP A 30 10.58 -13.20 9.60
C ASP A 30 9.09 -13.52 9.71
N ARG A 31 8.31 -12.69 10.39
CA ARG A 31 6.86 -12.86 10.50
C ARG A 31 6.16 -12.45 9.22
N TYR A 32 6.58 -11.39 8.55
CA TYR A 32 6.16 -11.09 7.19
C TYR A 32 6.44 -12.25 6.23
N ARG A 33 7.62 -12.87 6.27
CA ARG A 33 7.95 -14.06 5.44
C ARG A 33 7.01 -15.24 5.71
N LYS A 34 6.57 -15.45 6.97
CA LYS A 34 5.59 -16.48 7.30
C LYS A 34 4.21 -16.15 6.73
N LEU A 35 3.81 -14.88 6.80
CA LEU A 35 2.56 -14.38 6.24
C LEU A 35 2.54 -14.48 4.72
N ASP A 36 3.62 -14.10 4.04
CA ASP A 36 3.81 -14.23 2.60
C ASP A 36 3.59 -15.67 2.16
N LYS A 37 4.20 -16.65 2.83
CA LYS A 37 4.03 -18.08 2.53
C LYS A 37 2.57 -18.53 2.65
N ILE A 38 1.81 -17.96 3.59
CA ILE A 38 0.37 -18.25 3.74
C ILE A 38 -0.39 -17.67 2.54
N SER A 39 -0.18 -16.39 2.25
CA SER A 39 -0.87 -15.69 1.16
C SER A 39 -0.52 -16.22 -0.23
N GLN A 40 0.74 -16.56 -0.48
CA GLN A 40 1.18 -17.24 -1.70
C GLN A 40 0.51 -18.62 -1.86
N LYS A 41 0.40 -19.40 -0.77
CA LYS A 41 -0.31 -20.68 -0.79
C LYS A 41 -1.80 -20.49 -1.11
N MET A 42 -2.42 -19.45 -0.59
CA MET A 42 -3.81 -19.10 -0.88
C MET A 42 -4.01 -18.52 -2.29
N GLY A 43 -2.95 -17.98 -2.89
CA GLY A 43 -3.00 -17.29 -4.19
C GLY A 43 -3.38 -15.82 -4.10
N LEU A 44 -3.32 -15.24 -2.89
CA LEU A 44 -3.47 -13.81 -2.66
C LEU A 44 -2.23 -13.03 -3.12
N LEU A 45 -1.06 -13.66 -3.01
CA LEU A 45 0.23 -13.08 -3.34
C LEU A 45 0.92 -13.91 -4.43
N ALA A 46 1.62 -13.26 -5.36
CA ALA A 46 2.48 -13.95 -6.33
C ALA A 46 3.79 -14.43 -5.67
N ALA A 47 4.52 -15.35 -6.33
CA ALA A 47 5.72 -15.97 -5.76
C ALA A 47 6.92 -15.01 -5.64
N ASP A 48 6.87 -13.91 -6.38
CA ASP A 48 7.84 -12.82 -6.46
C ASP A 48 7.42 -11.57 -5.70
N GLN A 49 6.31 -11.63 -4.98
CA GLN A 49 5.78 -10.55 -4.16
C GLN A 49 5.94 -10.88 -2.66
N SER A 50 6.01 -9.83 -1.85
CA SER A 50 6.09 -9.88 -0.40
C SER A 50 5.33 -8.70 0.20
N TYR A 51 4.62 -8.89 1.30
CA TYR A 51 4.04 -7.77 2.05
C TYR A 51 5.13 -6.89 2.67
N ALA A 52 6.33 -7.44 2.93
CA ALA A 52 7.46 -6.68 3.44
C ALA A 52 7.96 -5.62 2.45
N THR A 53 7.70 -5.76 1.14
CA THR A 53 8.08 -4.75 0.14
C THR A 53 6.98 -3.71 -0.10
N GLN A 54 5.84 -3.83 0.58
CA GLN A 54 4.73 -2.87 0.51
C GLN A 54 4.76 -1.88 1.69
N ILE A 55 5.74 -2.00 2.58
CA ILE A 55 5.93 -1.11 3.71
C ILE A 55 7.29 -0.40 3.59
N SER A 56 7.35 0.87 3.97
CA SER A 56 8.64 1.54 4.21
C SER A 56 9.26 0.97 5.49
N TRP A 57 10.52 0.57 5.45
CA TRP A 57 11.19 0.08 6.66
C TRP A 57 11.79 1.22 7.48
N TRP A 58 12.05 2.35 6.84
CA TRP A 58 12.48 3.57 7.50
C TRP A 58 11.31 4.53 7.72
N PRO A 59 11.32 5.25 8.85
CA PRO A 59 10.56 6.47 9.08
C PRO A 59 10.58 7.39 7.86
N LEU A 60 9.41 7.84 7.44
CA LEU A 60 9.26 8.69 6.27
C LEU A 60 8.60 10.02 6.62
N VAL A 61 9.32 11.12 6.43
CA VAL A 61 8.78 12.48 6.56
C VAL A 61 8.61 13.09 5.18
N SER A 62 7.40 13.50 4.83
CA SER A 62 7.14 14.22 3.58
C SER A 62 6.91 15.69 3.83
N ILE A 63 7.46 16.52 2.96
CA ILE A 63 7.32 17.96 2.99
C ILE A 63 6.58 18.36 1.72
N LEU A 64 5.33 18.78 1.90
CA LEU A 64 4.39 19.17 0.86
C LEU A 64 4.08 20.67 0.98
N GLY A 65 3.62 21.28 -0.11
CA GLY A 65 3.21 22.68 -0.11
C GLY A 65 3.24 23.28 -1.51
N THR A 66 2.59 24.42 -1.67
CA THR A 66 2.54 25.15 -2.94
C THR A 66 3.92 25.61 -3.40
N PHE A 67 4.03 26.08 -4.64
CA PHE A 67 5.25 26.73 -5.11
C PHE A 67 5.61 27.91 -4.20
N SER A 68 6.90 28.07 -3.91
CA SER A 68 7.41 29.15 -3.05
C SER A 68 6.95 29.15 -1.59
N ALA A 69 6.29 28.09 -1.09
CA ALA A 69 5.98 27.92 0.33
C ALA A 69 7.21 27.74 1.26
N GLY A 70 8.42 27.69 0.68
CA GLY A 70 9.69 27.63 1.42
C GLY A 70 10.09 26.23 1.90
N LYS A 71 9.67 25.18 1.18
CA LYS A 71 10.05 23.76 1.43
C LYS A 71 11.56 23.54 1.43
N SER A 72 12.23 23.90 0.34
CA SER A 72 13.68 23.76 0.17
C SER A 72 14.45 24.52 1.25
N SER A 73 14.03 25.74 1.58
CA SER A 73 14.63 26.55 2.64
C SER A 73 14.46 25.93 4.03
N PHE A 74 13.28 25.38 4.33
CA PHE A 74 13.03 24.64 5.57
C PHE A 74 13.93 23.41 5.68
N ILE A 75 14.06 22.63 4.59
CA ILE A 75 14.94 21.45 4.54
C ILE A 75 16.38 21.83 4.82
N ASN A 76 16.89 22.86 4.14
CA ASN A 76 18.28 23.29 4.31
C ASN A 76 18.54 23.75 5.74
N SER A 77 17.62 24.55 6.32
CA SER A 77 17.69 24.99 7.71
C SER A 77 17.61 23.81 8.68
N TYR A 78 16.69 22.88 8.47
CA TYR A 78 16.56 21.67 9.28
C TYR A 78 17.83 20.83 9.23
N LEU A 79 18.40 20.57 8.06
CA LEU A 79 19.60 19.74 7.91
C LEU A 79 20.90 20.45 8.30
N GLY A 80 20.89 21.79 8.41
CA GLY A 80 22.08 22.61 8.60
C GLY A 80 23.03 22.59 7.39
N LEU A 81 22.52 22.26 6.21
CA LEU A 81 23.28 22.06 4.97
C LEU A 81 22.50 22.62 3.79
N ASN A 82 23.21 23.15 2.79
CA ASN A 82 22.60 23.62 1.55
C ASN A 82 22.47 22.45 0.56
N VAL A 83 21.35 21.72 0.63
CA VAL A 83 21.12 20.46 -0.10
C VAL A 83 20.16 20.67 -1.27
N GLN A 84 19.16 21.52 -1.08
CA GLN A 84 18.21 21.94 -2.10
C GLN A 84 18.54 23.35 -2.58
N ASP A 85 18.31 23.61 -3.86
CA ASP A 85 18.46 24.95 -4.40
C ASP A 85 17.25 25.79 -3.97
N SER A 86 17.50 26.91 -3.29
CA SER A 86 16.44 27.82 -2.81
C SER A 86 16.48 29.14 -3.58
N GLY A 87 15.36 29.53 -4.21
CA GLY A 87 15.22 30.80 -4.95
C GLY A 87 13.80 31.01 -5.52
N ASN A 88 13.53 32.20 -6.07
CA ASN A 88 12.21 32.59 -6.62
C ASN A 88 11.89 32.03 -8.02
N GLN A 89 12.85 31.35 -8.68
CA GLN A 89 12.59 30.62 -9.92
C GLN A 89 12.29 29.16 -9.56
N ALA A 90 11.33 28.52 -10.21
CA ALA A 90 11.00 27.11 -9.93
C ALA A 90 12.23 26.23 -10.18
N VAL A 91 12.88 25.73 -9.12
CA VAL A 91 14.12 24.94 -9.25
C VAL A 91 13.88 23.43 -9.06
N ASP A 92 12.79 23.00 -8.43
CA ASP A 92 12.53 21.58 -8.15
C ASP A 92 11.17 21.10 -8.69
N ASP A 93 11.19 20.53 -9.90
CA ASP A 93 10.02 19.87 -10.53
C ASP A 93 9.94 18.37 -10.21
N LYS A 94 10.82 17.87 -9.34
CA LYS A 94 10.97 16.44 -9.03
C LYS A 94 10.86 16.18 -7.54
N PHE A 95 10.32 15.02 -7.20
CA PHE A 95 10.42 14.49 -5.85
C PHE A 95 11.88 14.19 -5.51
N THR A 96 12.35 14.72 -4.39
CA THR A 96 13.72 14.50 -3.92
C THR A 96 13.72 13.69 -2.64
N VAL A 97 14.33 12.52 -2.70
CA VAL A 97 14.48 11.61 -1.56
C VAL A 97 15.82 11.89 -0.88
N LEU A 98 15.78 12.45 0.33
CA LEU A 98 16.93 12.77 1.14
C LEU A 98 17.24 11.61 2.09
N THR A 99 18.44 11.08 1.99
CA THR A 99 18.89 9.91 2.77
C THR A 99 20.25 10.18 3.41
N TYR A 100 20.53 9.51 4.54
CA TYR A 100 21.83 9.62 5.17
C TYR A 100 22.95 8.98 4.34
N SER A 101 24.07 9.68 4.21
CA SER A 101 25.32 9.13 3.69
C SER A 101 26.46 9.34 4.67
N ARG A 102 27.38 8.37 4.70
CA ARG A 102 28.68 8.53 5.39
C ARG A 102 29.68 9.35 4.55
N ASP A 103 29.39 9.58 3.27
CA ASP A 103 30.24 10.39 2.40
C ASP A 103 30.22 11.85 2.82
N SER A 104 31.36 12.53 2.78
CA SER A 104 31.47 13.93 3.20
C SER A 104 30.81 14.96 2.26
N LYS A 105 30.22 14.52 1.14
CA LYS A 105 29.61 15.39 0.12
C LYS A 105 28.21 14.88 -0.21
N VAL A 106 27.31 15.82 -0.49
CA VAL A 106 25.99 15.50 -1.05
C VAL A 106 26.19 14.88 -2.44
N ARG A 107 25.55 13.73 -2.66
CA ARG A 107 25.56 13.04 -3.97
C ARG A 107 24.15 12.88 -4.48
N THR A 108 23.90 13.35 -5.70
CA THR A 108 22.64 13.12 -6.40
C THR A 108 22.71 11.78 -7.15
N LEU A 109 21.70 10.96 -6.95
CA LEU A 109 21.51 9.64 -7.56
C LEU A 109 20.20 9.66 -8.37
N PRO A 110 20.16 8.93 -9.50
CA PRO A 110 18.98 8.89 -10.36
C PRO A 110 17.80 8.18 -9.69
N GLY A 111 16.58 8.47 -10.12
CA GLY A 111 15.34 7.87 -9.64
C GLY A 111 15.29 6.35 -9.81
N ILE A 112 15.98 5.79 -10.82
CA ILE A 112 16.11 4.33 -10.98
C ILE A 112 16.75 3.64 -9.76
N ALA A 113 17.57 4.35 -8.99
CA ALA A 113 18.15 3.81 -7.75
C ALA A 113 17.09 3.57 -6.67
N LEU A 114 16.00 4.35 -6.69
CA LEU A 114 14.87 4.23 -5.76
C LEU A 114 13.89 3.14 -6.21
N ASP A 115 13.65 3.04 -7.52
CA ASP A 115 12.73 2.05 -8.12
C ASP A 115 13.23 0.59 -7.94
N GLY A 116 14.55 0.39 -8.00
CA GLY A 116 15.15 -0.93 -7.94
C GLY A 116 15.35 -1.51 -6.54
N ASP A 117 15.22 -0.69 -5.49
CA ASP A 117 15.60 -1.05 -4.12
C ASP A 117 14.36 -1.12 -3.18
N PRO A 118 14.00 -2.32 -2.70
CA PRO A 118 12.80 -2.54 -1.90
C PRO A 118 12.83 -1.92 -0.50
N ARG A 119 13.97 -1.34 -0.08
CA ARG A 119 14.06 -0.62 1.19
C ARG A 119 13.39 0.75 1.10
N PHE A 120 13.34 1.34 -0.10
CA PHE A 120 12.73 2.65 -0.33
C PHE A 120 11.24 2.54 -0.64
N PRO A 121 10.45 3.57 -0.30
CA PRO A 121 9.00 3.61 -0.56
C PRO A 121 8.62 3.68 -2.05
N PHE A 122 9.60 3.78 -2.95
CA PHE A 122 9.41 3.94 -4.40
C PHE A 122 9.70 2.68 -5.19
N TYR A 123 9.88 1.55 -4.52
CA TYR A 123 10.17 0.28 -5.18
C TYR A 123 9.05 -0.09 -6.17
N GLN A 124 9.42 -0.32 -7.44
CA GLN A 124 8.51 -0.58 -8.56
C GLN A 124 7.50 0.55 -8.88
N ILE A 125 7.74 1.78 -8.43
CA ILE A 125 6.88 2.93 -8.75
C ILE A 125 6.81 3.20 -10.26
N SER A 126 7.80 2.75 -11.03
CA SER A 126 7.77 2.80 -12.49
C SER A 126 6.57 2.04 -13.09
N GLU A 127 6.19 0.90 -12.51
CA GLU A 127 5.01 0.13 -12.93
C GLU A 127 3.72 0.90 -12.65
N ASP A 128 3.69 1.62 -11.53
CA ASP A 128 2.56 2.47 -11.14
C ASP A 128 2.41 3.70 -12.02
N ILE A 129 3.51 4.32 -12.45
CA ILE A 129 3.51 5.44 -13.39
C ILE A 129 3.04 4.95 -14.77
N GLU A 130 3.58 3.81 -15.24
CA GLU A 130 3.21 3.20 -16.52
C GLU A 130 1.71 2.84 -16.58
N SER A 131 1.13 2.43 -15.44
CA SER A 131 -0.30 2.10 -15.36
C SER A 131 -1.21 3.32 -15.53
N VAL A 132 -0.70 4.52 -15.25
CA VAL A 132 -1.44 5.78 -15.39
C VAL A 132 -1.27 6.35 -16.79
N THR A 133 -0.02 6.39 -17.26
CA THR A 133 0.37 6.98 -18.54
C THR A 133 1.45 6.12 -19.18
N GLN A 134 1.08 5.50 -20.29
CA GLN A 134 1.93 4.58 -21.03
C GLN A 134 3.18 5.29 -21.55
N GLY A 135 4.36 4.70 -21.31
CA GLY A 135 5.68 5.20 -21.72
C GLY A 135 6.42 6.00 -20.66
N GLU A 136 5.73 6.54 -19.65
CA GLU A 136 6.36 7.37 -18.61
C GLU A 136 7.06 6.54 -17.52
N GLY A 137 6.76 5.25 -17.36
CA GLY A 137 7.48 4.39 -16.41
C GLY A 137 8.97 4.25 -16.75
N SER A 138 9.33 4.36 -18.04
CA SER A 138 10.74 4.36 -18.48
C SER A 138 11.48 5.68 -18.22
N ARG A 139 10.77 6.73 -17.81
CA ARG A 139 11.26 8.09 -17.61
C ARG A 139 11.23 8.52 -16.15
N ILE A 140 11.42 7.58 -15.23
CA ILE A 140 11.33 7.79 -13.79
C ILE A 140 12.21 8.94 -13.26
N ASP A 141 13.37 9.17 -13.89
CA ASP A 141 14.30 10.25 -13.53
C ASP A 141 13.72 11.65 -13.79
N ASN A 142 12.61 11.78 -14.51
CA ASN A 142 11.87 13.03 -14.68
C ASN A 142 11.02 13.38 -13.46
N TYR A 143 10.72 12.40 -12.61
CA TYR A 143 9.80 12.53 -11.48
C TYR A 143 10.51 12.39 -10.14
N LEU A 144 11.57 11.58 -10.08
CA LEU A 144 12.23 11.19 -8.84
C LEU A 144 13.75 11.38 -8.93
N GLN A 145 14.32 11.84 -7.83
CA GLN A 145 15.77 11.83 -7.60
C GLN A 145 16.06 11.50 -6.13
N MET A 146 17.26 11.03 -5.86
CA MET A 146 17.74 10.82 -4.49
C MET A 146 18.96 11.69 -4.23
N LYS A 147 19.04 12.35 -3.07
CA LYS A 147 20.26 13.00 -2.59
C LYS A 147 20.72 12.31 -1.32
N ALA A 148 21.90 11.71 -1.39
CA ALA A 148 22.58 11.09 -0.26
C ALA A 148 23.41 12.17 0.46
N THR A 149 23.09 12.45 1.72
CA THR A 149 23.48 13.67 2.42
C THR A 149 24.14 13.36 3.77
N PRO A 150 25.27 14.01 4.11
CA PRO A 150 25.95 13.84 5.40
C PRO A 150 25.32 14.64 6.54
N SER A 151 24.04 14.40 6.83
CA SER A 151 23.36 15.01 7.97
C SER A 151 22.91 13.94 8.94
N GLU A 152 23.37 14.02 10.20
CA GLU A 152 22.96 13.08 11.26
C GLU A 152 21.45 13.10 11.50
N LYS A 153 20.77 14.20 11.18
CA LYS A 153 19.31 14.32 11.23
C LYS A 153 18.57 13.41 10.25
N LEU A 154 19.27 12.86 9.24
CA LEU A 154 18.72 11.87 8.30
C LEU A 154 19.08 10.43 8.69
N ARG A 155 19.87 10.20 9.74
CA ARG A 155 20.28 8.85 10.13
C ARG A 155 19.04 8.04 10.50
N GLY A 156 18.85 6.90 9.84
CA GLY A 156 17.74 5.98 10.10
C GLY A 156 16.36 6.49 9.67
N LYS A 157 16.27 7.59 8.92
CA LYS A 157 15.01 8.15 8.41
C LYS A 157 15.15 8.68 6.98
N ILE A 158 14.03 8.84 6.29
CA ILE A 158 13.97 9.41 4.95
C ILE A 158 13.14 10.69 5.02
N VAL A 159 13.65 11.75 4.40
CA VAL A 159 12.89 12.98 4.16
C VAL A 159 12.60 13.09 2.67
N ILE A 160 11.35 13.30 2.30
CA ILE A 160 10.93 13.55 0.92
C ILE A 160 10.55 15.01 0.78
N ASP A 161 11.19 15.66 -0.18
CA ASP A 161 10.76 16.96 -0.71
C ASP A 161 9.86 16.73 -1.92
N SER A 162 8.66 17.29 -1.93
CA SER A 162 7.77 17.22 -3.09
C SER A 162 7.95 18.43 -4.01
N PRO A 163 7.63 18.29 -5.30
CA PRO A 163 7.40 19.46 -6.15
C PRO A 163 6.26 20.33 -5.57
N GLY A 164 6.23 21.60 -5.97
CA GLY A 164 5.13 22.49 -5.63
C GLY A 164 3.79 22.00 -6.20
N PHE A 165 2.74 22.02 -5.37
CA PHE A 165 1.37 21.80 -5.83
C PHE A 165 0.80 23.11 -6.36
N ASP A 166 0.49 23.13 -7.66
CA ASP A 166 -0.44 24.09 -8.25
C ASP A 166 -1.63 23.30 -8.78
N ALA A 167 -2.84 23.72 -8.40
CA ALA A 167 -4.08 22.98 -8.66
C ALA A 167 -4.38 22.82 -10.16
N ASP A 168 -3.88 23.76 -10.99
CA ASP A 168 -4.21 23.83 -12.40
C ASP A 168 -3.17 23.14 -13.33
N GLU A 169 -1.93 22.92 -12.87
CA GLU A 169 -0.81 22.51 -13.75
C GLU A 169 -0.22 21.11 -13.49
N GLN A 170 -0.65 20.42 -12.43
CA GLN A 170 -0.04 19.12 -12.13
C GLN A 170 -0.51 17.98 -13.03
N ARG A 171 0.47 17.25 -13.58
CA ARG A 171 0.21 16.02 -14.33
C ARG A 171 -0.32 14.92 -13.41
N LYS A 172 -1.21 14.07 -13.95
CA LYS A 172 -1.87 12.96 -13.24
C LYS A 172 -0.88 12.02 -12.52
N GLU A 173 0.34 11.87 -13.04
CA GLU A 173 1.40 11.04 -12.44
C GLU A 173 1.96 11.66 -11.16
N THR A 174 2.15 12.99 -11.13
CA THR A 174 2.62 13.73 -9.94
C THR A 174 1.61 13.61 -8.80
N LEU A 175 0.31 13.71 -9.12
CA LEU A 175 -0.76 13.50 -8.14
C LEU A 175 -0.77 12.06 -7.61
N LYS A 176 -0.67 11.04 -8.47
CA LYS A 176 -0.58 9.64 -8.02
C LYS A 176 0.64 9.40 -7.14
N LEU A 177 1.78 9.98 -7.49
CA LEU A 177 3.01 9.86 -6.70
C LEU A 177 2.89 10.56 -5.34
N THR A 178 2.21 11.71 -5.31
CA THR A 178 1.89 12.42 -4.06
C THR A 178 1.01 11.58 -3.16
N ASP A 179 -0.06 11.00 -3.70
CA ASP A 179 -0.93 10.10 -2.95
C ASP A 179 -0.18 8.91 -2.37
N HIS A 180 0.65 8.27 -3.21
CA HIS A 180 1.49 7.15 -2.80
C HIS A 180 2.46 7.53 -1.67
N ILE A 181 3.11 8.69 -1.78
CA ILE A 181 4.01 9.22 -0.75
C ILE A 181 3.23 9.50 0.54
N ILE A 182 2.10 10.19 0.46
CA ILE A 182 1.28 10.48 1.64
C ILE A 182 0.87 9.19 2.34
N ASP A 183 0.46 8.16 1.60
CA ASP A 183 0.05 6.88 2.16
C ASP A 183 1.17 6.17 2.93
N LEU A 184 2.41 6.25 2.44
CA LEU A 184 3.57 5.62 3.08
C LEU A 184 4.17 6.45 4.22
N SER A 185 3.98 7.77 4.19
CA SER A 185 4.60 8.71 5.12
C SER A 185 4.08 8.60 6.53
N ASP A 186 5.03 8.69 7.46
CA ASP A 186 4.73 8.68 8.88
C ASP A 186 4.35 10.05 9.43
N LEU A 187 4.94 11.09 8.84
CA LEU A 187 4.63 12.49 9.08
C LEU A 187 4.58 13.23 7.75
N VAL A 188 3.58 14.08 7.60
CA VAL A 188 3.39 14.95 6.44
C VAL A 188 3.36 16.39 6.93
N LEU A 189 4.43 17.12 6.62
CA LEU A 189 4.52 18.55 6.83
C LEU A 189 3.89 19.26 5.62
N VAL A 190 2.84 20.02 5.84
CA VAL A 190 2.16 20.79 4.79
C VAL A 190 2.46 22.27 5.00
N LEU A 191 3.33 22.83 4.16
CA LEU A 191 3.77 24.21 4.24
C LEU A 191 2.89 25.11 3.37
N PHE A 192 2.51 26.25 3.93
CA PHE A 192 1.80 27.32 3.25
C PHE A 192 2.61 28.62 3.35
N ASP A 193 2.43 29.46 2.33
CA ASP A 193 2.99 30.82 2.31
C ASP A 193 2.04 31.78 3.04
N ALA A 194 2.49 32.36 4.15
CA ALA A 194 1.69 33.32 4.91
C ALA A 194 1.48 34.66 4.18
N ARG A 195 2.27 34.98 3.15
CA ARG A 195 2.19 36.25 2.39
C ARG A 195 0.98 36.33 1.49
N HIS A 196 0.55 35.19 0.95
CA HIS A 196 -0.55 35.10 -0.01
C HIS A 196 -1.60 34.11 0.50
N PRO A 197 -2.44 34.52 1.46
CA PRO A 197 -3.59 33.72 1.87
C PRO A 197 -4.65 33.79 0.76
N GLU A 198 -4.43 33.10 -0.36
CA GLU A 198 -5.43 33.01 -1.44
C GLU A 198 -6.43 31.89 -1.13
N PRO A 199 -7.71 32.20 -0.83
CA PRO A 199 -8.68 31.19 -0.39
C PRO A 199 -9.02 30.13 -1.45
N GLY A 200 -8.86 30.44 -2.75
CA GLY A 200 -9.20 29.55 -3.87
C GLY A 200 -8.19 28.42 -4.09
N ALA A 201 -6.95 28.75 -4.42
CA ALA A 201 -5.87 27.76 -4.62
C ALA A 201 -5.58 26.94 -3.34
N MET A 202 -5.83 27.54 -2.18
CA MET A 202 -5.81 26.90 -0.88
C MET A 202 -6.86 25.79 -0.77
N GLN A 203 -8.12 26.09 -1.14
CA GLN A 203 -9.20 25.13 -1.05
C GLN A 203 -8.95 23.93 -1.96
N ASP A 204 -8.45 24.11 -3.18
CA ASP A 204 -8.18 23.00 -4.10
C ASP A 204 -6.97 22.15 -3.67
N THR A 205 -5.90 22.78 -3.16
CA THR A 205 -4.73 22.06 -2.63
C THR A 205 -5.10 21.28 -1.37
N LEU A 206 -5.85 21.90 -0.47
CA LEU A 206 -6.36 21.25 0.73
C LEU A 206 -7.35 20.16 0.33
N GLU A 207 -8.37 20.42 -0.48
CA GLU A 207 -9.31 19.41 -0.95
C GLU A 207 -8.59 18.25 -1.62
N HIS A 208 -7.51 18.44 -2.38
CA HIS A 208 -6.75 17.32 -2.93
C HIS A 208 -6.06 16.50 -1.83
N LEU A 209 -5.34 17.17 -0.91
CA LEU A 209 -4.72 16.52 0.26
C LEU A 209 -5.78 15.83 1.16
N VAL A 210 -7.01 16.35 1.15
CA VAL A 210 -8.08 16.04 2.10
C VAL A 210 -9.07 15.01 1.59
N GLN A 211 -9.52 15.11 0.35
CA GLN A 211 -10.37 14.12 -0.31
C GLN A 211 -9.64 12.77 -0.39
N GLY A 212 -8.31 12.77 -0.54
CA GLY A 212 -7.47 11.59 -0.33
C GLY A 212 -7.46 11.15 1.14
N SER A 213 -7.28 12.10 2.09
CA SER A 213 -7.24 11.82 3.53
C SER A 213 -8.57 11.41 4.18
N GLN A 214 -9.74 11.78 3.69
CA GLN A 214 -11.02 11.43 4.31
C GLN A 214 -11.35 9.93 4.20
N LYS A 215 -10.68 9.22 3.27
CA LYS A 215 -10.65 7.74 3.25
C LYS A 215 -9.64 7.15 4.25
N ARG A 216 -8.69 7.95 4.73
CA ARG A 216 -7.55 7.56 5.57
C ARG A 216 -7.88 7.94 7.02
N SER A 217 -8.01 6.96 7.92
CA SER A 217 -8.32 7.18 9.34
C SER A 217 -7.16 7.79 10.16
N ASP A 218 -6.32 8.63 9.53
CA ASP A 218 -4.95 8.92 9.98
C ASP A 218 -4.61 10.41 9.90
N ASN A 219 -5.53 11.29 10.31
CA ASN A 219 -5.32 12.73 10.33
C ASN A 219 -4.15 13.15 11.26
N SER A 220 -3.75 12.27 12.18
CA SER A 220 -2.69 12.53 13.16
C SER A 220 -1.29 12.69 12.57
N LYS A 221 -1.07 12.23 11.32
CA LYS A 221 0.23 12.37 10.66
C LYS A 221 0.46 13.72 9.99
N PHE A 222 -0.53 14.59 9.90
CA PHE A 222 -0.40 15.89 9.23
C PHE A 222 -0.02 17.00 10.21
N MET A 223 0.98 17.79 9.86
CA MET A 223 1.30 19.06 10.53
C MET A 223 1.18 20.20 9.51
N PHE A 224 0.32 21.17 9.81
CA PHE A 224 0.11 22.33 8.95
C PHE A 224 1.01 23.47 9.42
N ILE A 225 1.83 23.99 8.52
CA ILE A 225 2.88 24.96 8.80
C ILE A 225 2.64 26.23 7.98
N LEU A 226 2.48 27.36 8.64
CA LEU A 226 2.48 28.69 8.03
C LEU A 226 3.92 29.21 8.04
N ASN A 227 4.56 29.17 6.88
CA ASN A 227 5.90 29.68 6.70
C ASN A 227 5.90 31.16 6.28
N GLN A 228 7.02 31.84 6.46
CA GLN A 228 7.20 33.25 6.11
C GLN A 228 6.26 34.18 6.88
N ILE A 229 5.88 33.80 8.11
CA ILE A 229 4.98 34.61 8.93
C ILE A 229 5.61 35.95 9.33
N ASP A 230 6.94 36.09 9.25
CA ASP A 230 7.68 37.31 9.55
C ASP A 230 7.23 38.50 8.70
N THR A 231 6.68 38.28 7.50
CA THR A 231 6.16 39.37 6.66
C THR A 231 4.96 40.10 7.29
N SER A 232 4.26 39.44 8.22
CA SER A 232 3.13 40.00 8.97
C SER A 232 3.56 40.84 10.18
N ALA A 233 4.85 40.83 10.52
CA ALA A 233 5.36 41.45 11.75
C ALA A 233 5.27 42.98 11.75
N ASN A 234 5.28 43.63 10.57
CA ASN A 234 5.13 45.08 10.48
C ASN A 234 3.72 45.55 10.88
N ASP A 235 2.70 44.77 10.53
CA ASP A 235 1.29 45.08 10.79
C ASP A 235 0.77 44.46 12.10
N ASP A 236 1.61 43.66 12.77
CA ASP A 236 1.27 42.89 13.96
C ASP A 236 -0.04 42.07 13.86
N ASN A 237 -0.22 41.37 12.74
CA ASN A 237 -1.46 40.67 12.41
C ASN A 237 -1.29 39.14 12.25
N MET A 238 -0.28 38.53 12.88
CA MET A 238 -0.05 37.08 12.86
C MET A 238 -1.29 36.27 13.26
N GLU A 239 -1.98 36.67 14.34
CA GLU A 239 -3.14 35.93 14.85
C GLU A 239 -4.32 35.98 13.88
N ASP A 240 -4.54 37.11 13.20
CA ASP A 240 -5.59 37.26 12.19
C ASP A 240 -5.32 36.36 10.97
N ILE A 241 -4.06 36.27 10.53
CA ILE A 241 -3.64 35.38 9.45
C ILE A 241 -3.87 33.92 9.87
N VAL A 242 -3.40 33.52 11.06
CA VAL A 242 -3.58 32.16 11.57
C VAL A 242 -5.07 31.80 11.66
N ALA A 243 -5.90 32.70 12.19
CA ALA A 243 -7.34 32.49 12.32
C ALA A 243 -8.04 32.35 10.96
N SER A 244 -7.63 33.15 9.96
CA SER A 244 -8.13 33.04 8.59
C SER A 244 -7.80 31.67 7.98
N TRP A 245 -6.56 31.20 8.15
CA TRP A 245 -6.11 29.89 7.68
C TRP A 245 -6.83 28.73 8.41
N GLN A 246 -7.06 28.85 9.72
CA GLN A 246 -7.83 27.86 10.47
C GLN A 246 -9.27 27.75 9.96
N LYS A 247 -9.90 28.89 9.70
CA LYS A 247 -11.26 28.95 9.16
C LYS A 247 -11.35 28.27 7.78
N ALA A 248 -10.37 28.48 6.91
CA ALA A 248 -10.34 27.87 5.59
C ALA A 248 -10.21 26.33 5.66
N LEU A 249 -9.33 25.80 6.53
CA LEU A 249 -9.20 24.35 6.74
C LEU A 249 -10.52 23.70 7.21
N VAL A 250 -11.19 24.35 8.16
CA VAL A 250 -12.49 23.87 8.67
C VAL A 250 -13.55 23.88 7.57
N GLN A 251 -13.56 24.91 6.71
CA GLN A 251 -14.46 24.97 5.55
C GLN A 251 -14.21 23.85 4.54
N SER A 252 -12.95 23.46 4.32
CA SER A 252 -12.57 22.31 3.48
C SER A 252 -12.84 20.95 4.14
N GLY A 253 -13.43 20.90 5.34
CA GLY A 253 -13.76 19.66 6.03
C GLY A 253 -12.57 18.98 6.70
N LEU A 254 -11.43 19.66 6.84
CA LEU A 254 -10.38 19.24 7.73
C LEU A 254 -10.65 19.76 9.13
N ASN A 255 -10.81 18.82 10.07
CA ASN A 255 -10.60 19.13 11.47
C ASN A 255 -9.08 19.13 11.72
N ALA A 256 -8.39 20.09 11.12
CA ALA A 256 -6.98 20.28 11.34
C ALA A 256 -6.73 20.71 12.78
N GLY A 257 -5.63 20.23 13.35
CA GLY A 257 -5.19 20.71 14.65
C GLY A 257 -4.71 22.17 14.59
N ARG A 258 -3.67 22.44 15.37
CA ARG A 258 -2.99 23.73 15.40
C ARG A 258 -2.14 23.95 14.15
N PHE A 259 -2.03 25.21 13.70
CA PHE A 259 -0.96 25.63 12.79
C PHE A 259 0.33 25.92 13.56
N TYR A 260 1.44 25.55 12.95
CA TYR A 260 2.77 25.92 13.40
C TYR A 260 3.24 27.09 12.55
N VAL A 261 3.73 28.15 13.18
CA VAL A 261 4.23 29.31 12.46
C VAL A 261 5.75 29.31 12.47
N ILE A 262 6.36 29.45 11.31
CA ILE A 262 7.80 29.50 11.16
C ILE A 262 8.23 30.56 10.15
N PHE A 263 9.49 30.93 10.25
CA PHE A 263 10.21 31.69 9.23
C PHE A 263 11.70 31.40 9.33
N ASN A 264 12.44 31.70 8.26
CA ASN A 264 13.88 31.54 8.24
C ASN A 264 14.56 32.76 8.88
N THR A 265 15.24 32.55 10.00
CA THR A 265 15.93 33.61 10.75
C THR A 265 17.12 34.19 10.00
N ASP A 266 17.71 33.46 9.05
CA ASP A 266 18.84 33.93 8.25
C ASP A 266 18.40 34.87 7.12
N LEU A 267 17.13 34.79 6.72
CA LEU A 267 16.54 35.60 5.65
C LEU A 267 15.64 36.73 6.17
N ALA A 268 15.05 36.56 7.35
CA ALA A 268 14.08 37.50 7.88
C ALA A 268 14.74 38.79 8.40
N ALA A 269 14.12 39.93 8.09
CA ALA A 269 14.55 41.23 8.58
C ALA A 269 13.81 41.60 9.88
N PRO A 270 14.53 41.98 10.96
CA PRO A 270 13.88 42.45 12.18
C PRO A 270 13.02 43.68 11.95
N VAL A 271 11.86 43.73 12.60
CA VAL A 271 10.97 44.91 12.57
C VAL A 271 11.40 45.97 13.60
N GLU A 272 11.00 47.23 13.37
CA GLU A 272 11.36 48.36 14.26
C GLU A 272 10.92 48.13 15.71
N ASN A 273 9.73 47.56 15.91
CA ASN A 273 9.20 47.25 17.23
C ASN A 273 9.82 45.96 17.78
N LYS A 274 10.81 46.10 18.66
CA LYS A 274 11.51 44.97 19.29
C LYS A 274 10.60 44.00 20.04
N ALA A 275 9.56 44.50 20.71
CA ALA A 275 8.64 43.64 21.47
C ALA A 275 7.82 42.74 20.54
N VAL A 276 7.40 43.27 19.39
CA VAL A 276 6.72 42.49 18.34
C VAL A 276 7.67 41.44 17.77
N TRP A 277 8.90 41.83 17.42
CA TRP A 277 9.88 40.90 16.89
C TRP A 277 10.23 39.77 17.86
N GLU A 278 10.41 40.08 19.15
CA GLU A 278 10.64 39.08 20.20
C GLU A 278 9.47 38.10 20.33
N ARG A 279 8.22 38.57 20.26
CA ARG A 279 7.03 37.70 20.27
C ARG A 279 7.04 36.73 19.08
N TYR A 280 7.34 37.23 17.88
CA TYR A 280 7.43 36.41 16.67
C TYR A 280 8.56 35.37 16.77
N LEU A 281 9.74 35.77 17.23
CA LEU A 281 10.87 34.87 17.44
C LEU A 281 10.55 33.78 18.47
N ASN A 282 9.97 34.15 19.61
CA ASN A 282 9.59 33.19 20.64
C ASN A 282 8.58 32.17 20.13
N LYS A 283 7.54 32.65 19.43
CA LYS A 283 6.52 31.80 18.84
C LYS A 283 7.11 30.86 17.79
N ARG A 284 7.92 31.37 16.86
CA ARG A 284 8.62 30.59 15.84
C ARG A 284 9.54 29.54 16.46
N ASN A 285 10.32 29.90 17.48
CA ASN A 285 11.27 28.97 18.10
C ASN A 285 10.56 27.82 18.81
N ASN A 286 9.46 28.11 19.52
CA ASN A 286 8.64 27.08 20.15
C ASN A 286 8.03 26.14 19.10
N ASP A 287 7.43 26.71 18.05
CA ASP A 287 6.79 25.91 16.98
C ASP A 287 7.83 25.10 16.18
N TYR A 288 8.99 25.68 15.85
CA TYR A 288 10.08 24.98 15.17
C TYR A 288 10.68 23.85 16.01
N ALA A 289 10.83 24.06 17.33
CA ALA A 289 11.31 23.02 18.24
C ALA A 289 10.33 21.84 18.30
N GLU A 290 9.03 22.11 18.29
CA GLU A 290 8.00 21.08 18.30
C GLU A 290 7.95 20.30 16.97
N ILE A 291 8.05 20.98 15.82
CA ILE A 291 8.19 20.33 14.51
C ILE A 291 9.43 19.43 14.48
N SER A 292 10.58 19.95 14.90
CA SER A 292 11.84 19.20 14.90
C SER A 292 11.76 17.98 15.80
N LYS A 293 11.23 18.15 17.02
CA LYS A 293 11.00 17.05 17.96
C LYS A 293 10.05 16.00 17.36
N ARG A 294 8.96 16.43 16.73
CA ARG A 294 8.03 15.50 16.06
C ARG A 294 8.74 14.71 14.97
N MET A 295 9.59 15.34 14.16
CA MET A 295 10.39 14.64 13.13
C MET A 295 11.41 13.63 13.71
N GLU A 296 11.88 13.87 14.93
CA GLU A 296 12.78 12.96 15.66
C GLU A 296 12.02 11.76 16.25
N ASP A 297 10.86 12.01 16.87
CA ASP A 297 10.07 11.00 17.60
C ASP A 297 9.44 9.91 16.69
N ILE A 298 9.32 10.16 15.37
CA ILE A 298 8.74 9.20 14.41
C ILE A 298 9.47 7.85 14.40
N ASP A 299 10.77 7.85 14.69
CA ASP A 299 11.60 6.65 14.61
C ASP A 299 11.03 5.51 15.50
N VAL A 300 10.47 5.88 16.66
CA VAL A 300 9.83 4.94 17.59
C VAL A 300 8.44 4.51 17.07
N GLU A 301 7.63 5.48 16.63
CA GLU A 301 6.28 5.23 16.13
C GLU A 301 6.26 4.32 14.90
N ARG A 302 7.29 4.41 14.03
CA ARG A 302 7.38 3.58 12.84
C ARG A 302 7.40 2.09 13.17
N VAL A 303 8.13 1.70 14.21
CA VAL A 303 8.23 0.28 14.60
C VAL A 303 6.86 -0.26 15.02
N TYR A 304 6.11 0.50 15.82
CA TYR A 304 4.74 0.15 16.19
C TYR A 304 3.82 0.09 14.98
N ARG A 305 3.96 1.02 14.03
CA ARG A 305 3.16 1.05 12.80
C ARG A 305 3.42 -0.17 11.94
N ILE A 306 4.68 -0.58 11.73
CA ILE A 306 5.04 -1.80 11.00
C ILE A 306 4.40 -3.04 11.66
N ILE A 307 4.47 -3.13 12.99
CA ILE A 307 3.86 -4.24 13.73
C ILE A 307 2.32 -4.23 13.58
N GLY A 308 1.69 -3.05 13.72
CA GLY A 308 0.25 -2.87 13.54
C GLY A 308 -0.22 -3.18 12.11
N SER A 309 0.56 -2.81 11.08
CA SER A 309 0.28 -3.18 9.70
C SER A 309 0.30 -4.70 9.50
N MET A 310 1.24 -5.40 10.13
CA MET A 310 1.29 -6.87 10.08
C MET A 310 0.08 -7.50 10.79
N GLU A 311 -0.35 -6.95 11.92
CA GLU A 311 -1.55 -7.40 12.64
C GLU A 311 -2.80 -7.21 11.78
N SER A 312 -2.96 -6.01 11.23
CA SER A 312 -4.04 -5.64 10.34
C SER A 312 -4.10 -6.58 9.13
N LEU A 313 -2.96 -6.85 8.47
CA LEU A 313 -2.89 -7.80 7.35
C LEU A 313 -3.31 -9.22 7.75
N SER A 314 -2.84 -9.72 8.89
CA SER A 314 -3.24 -11.04 9.43
C SER A 314 -4.76 -11.11 9.66
N ASN A 315 -5.33 -10.07 10.26
CA ASN A 315 -6.77 -9.93 10.50
C ASN A 315 -7.55 -9.84 9.20
N GLN A 316 -7.12 -9.02 8.25
CA GLN A 316 -7.77 -8.85 6.95
C GLN A 316 -7.74 -10.15 6.12
N ILE A 317 -6.63 -10.90 6.12
CA ILE A 317 -6.55 -12.19 5.43
C ILE A 317 -7.63 -13.14 5.96
N GLU A 318 -7.80 -13.24 7.28
CA GLU A 318 -8.78 -14.14 7.88
C GLU A 318 -10.22 -13.64 7.77
N GLN A 319 -10.45 -12.37 8.07
CA GLN A 319 -11.79 -11.80 8.25
C GLN A 319 -12.37 -11.21 6.96
N GLN A 320 -11.54 -10.85 5.98
CA GLN A 320 -11.99 -10.25 4.72
C GLN A 320 -11.66 -11.15 3.54
N ALA A 321 -10.39 -11.52 3.35
CA ALA A 321 -9.97 -12.26 2.16
C ALA A 321 -10.59 -13.66 2.07
N VAL A 322 -10.53 -14.43 3.16
CA VAL A 322 -11.10 -15.79 3.21
C VAL A 322 -12.61 -15.80 2.96
N PRO A 323 -13.44 -14.98 3.63
CA PRO A 323 -14.87 -14.89 3.33
C PRO A 323 -15.17 -14.51 1.88
N GLN A 324 -14.47 -13.52 1.32
CA GLN A 324 -14.68 -13.11 -0.07
C GLN A 324 -14.37 -14.24 -1.05
N VAL A 325 -13.26 -14.95 -0.87
CA VAL A 325 -12.90 -16.13 -1.70
C VAL A 325 -13.95 -17.24 -1.54
N LYS A 326 -14.45 -17.49 -0.34
CA LYS A 326 -15.52 -18.48 -0.09
C LYS A 326 -16.81 -18.11 -0.81
N LEU A 327 -17.23 -16.85 -0.74
CA LEU A 327 -18.42 -16.36 -1.45
C LEU A 327 -18.25 -16.50 -2.96
N ALA A 328 -17.08 -16.16 -3.50
CA ALA A 328 -16.77 -16.36 -4.91
C ALA A 328 -16.85 -17.84 -5.33
N MET A 329 -16.29 -18.74 -4.52
CA MET A 329 -16.38 -20.20 -4.73
C MET A 329 -17.83 -20.69 -4.71
N GLN A 330 -18.66 -20.21 -3.79
CA GLN A 330 -20.07 -20.58 -3.70
C GLN A 330 -20.88 -20.09 -4.91
N ARG A 331 -20.67 -18.84 -5.32
CA ARG A 331 -21.30 -18.27 -6.53
C ARG A 331 -20.91 -19.06 -7.78
N TRP A 332 -19.63 -19.39 -7.92
CA TRP A 332 -19.13 -20.21 -9.02
C TRP A 332 -19.74 -21.60 -9.00
N LYS A 333 -19.71 -22.31 -7.86
CA LYS A 333 -20.34 -23.63 -7.70
C LYS A 333 -21.81 -23.61 -8.11
N LYS A 334 -22.59 -22.63 -7.63
CA LYS A 334 -24.02 -22.51 -7.97
C LYS A 334 -24.22 -22.34 -9.48
N ARG A 335 -23.42 -21.47 -10.13
CA ARG A 335 -23.49 -21.27 -11.59
C ARG A 335 -23.14 -22.55 -12.35
N VAL A 336 -22.07 -23.24 -11.95
CA VAL A 336 -21.65 -24.51 -12.57
C VAL A 336 -22.77 -25.55 -12.49
N LEU A 337 -23.35 -25.76 -11.31
CA LEU A 337 -24.42 -26.75 -11.13
C LEU A 337 -25.67 -26.42 -11.95
N ILE A 338 -26.07 -25.13 -12.01
CA ILE A 338 -27.20 -24.72 -12.83
C ILE A 338 -26.91 -24.96 -14.31
N THR A 339 -25.72 -24.56 -14.80
CA THR A 339 -25.35 -24.76 -16.20
C THR A 339 -25.20 -26.24 -16.54
N ASP A 340 -24.65 -27.07 -15.64
CA ASP A 340 -24.59 -28.52 -15.81
C ASP A 340 -25.99 -29.11 -16.00
N VAL A 341 -26.98 -28.71 -15.19
CA VAL A 341 -28.37 -29.13 -15.36
C VAL A 341 -28.92 -28.68 -16.72
N VAL A 342 -28.72 -27.42 -17.09
CA VAL A 342 -29.19 -26.86 -18.36
C VAL A 342 -28.54 -27.54 -19.57
N VAL A 343 -27.30 -28.04 -19.46
CA VAL A 343 -26.60 -28.74 -20.55
C VAL A 343 -26.94 -30.22 -20.57
N PHE A 344 -26.90 -30.90 -19.43
CA PHE A 344 -27.09 -32.36 -19.38
C PHE A 344 -28.54 -32.79 -19.54
N VAL A 345 -29.52 -32.01 -19.05
CA VAL A 345 -30.94 -32.38 -19.20
C VAL A 345 -31.36 -32.47 -20.67
N PRO A 346 -31.10 -31.47 -21.54
CA PRO A 346 -31.42 -31.58 -22.97
C PRO A 346 -30.66 -32.70 -23.68
N ILE A 347 -29.39 -32.95 -23.33
CA ILE A 347 -28.60 -34.05 -23.90
C ILE A 347 -29.26 -35.39 -23.55
N ILE A 348 -29.61 -35.60 -22.28
CA ILE A 348 -30.24 -36.85 -21.82
C ILE A 348 -31.63 -37.01 -22.47
N LEU A 349 -32.45 -35.96 -22.49
CA LEU A 349 -33.76 -35.99 -23.14
C LEU A 349 -33.66 -36.27 -24.64
N GLY A 350 -32.70 -35.64 -25.33
CA GLY A 350 -32.44 -35.90 -26.74
C GLY A 350 -32.03 -37.34 -27.02
N LEU A 351 -31.15 -37.91 -26.19
CA LEU A 351 -30.75 -39.33 -26.30
C LEU A 351 -31.93 -40.28 -26.06
N ILE A 352 -32.81 -39.98 -25.09
CA ILE A 352 -34.03 -40.76 -24.84
C ILE A 352 -34.95 -40.68 -26.06
N THR A 353 -35.27 -39.48 -26.56
CA THR A 353 -36.14 -39.31 -27.73
C THR A 353 -35.59 -40.04 -28.95
N LEU A 354 -34.28 -39.93 -29.23
CA LEU A 354 -33.64 -40.66 -30.33
C LEU A 354 -33.72 -42.18 -30.14
N SER A 355 -33.58 -42.68 -28.92
CA SER A 355 -33.69 -44.11 -28.63
C SER A 355 -35.11 -44.66 -28.84
N VAL A 356 -36.14 -43.83 -28.59
CA VAL A 356 -37.54 -44.18 -28.87
C VAL A 356 -37.79 -44.21 -30.38
N ILE A 357 -37.34 -43.19 -31.12
CA ILE A 357 -37.47 -43.15 -32.59
C ILE A 357 -36.73 -44.32 -33.25
N ALA A 358 -35.57 -44.72 -32.72
CA ALA A 358 -34.80 -45.85 -33.21
C ALA A 358 -35.39 -47.22 -32.86
N GLY A 359 -36.51 -47.28 -32.13
CA GLY A 359 -37.18 -48.54 -31.77
C GLY A 359 -36.42 -49.39 -30.75
N TYR A 360 -35.54 -48.80 -29.94
CA TYR A 360 -34.72 -49.53 -28.96
C TYR A 360 -35.49 -49.96 -27.70
N TRP A 361 -36.79 -49.72 -27.64
CA TRP A 361 -37.64 -50.01 -26.49
C TRP A 361 -38.65 -51.10 -26.83
N GLN A 362 -38.71 -52.13 -25.98
CA GLN A 362 -39.72 -53.19 -26.03
C GLN A 362 -40.64 -52.99 -24.82
N GLY A 363 -41.74 -52.25 -25.01
CA GLY A 363 -42.54 -51.75 -23.88
C GLY A 363 -41.75 -50.72 -23.06
N MET A 364 -41.59 -50.96 -21.75
CA MET A 364 -40.79 -50.11 -20.85
C MET A 364 -39.33 -50.59 -20.68
N VAL A 365 -38.89 -51.60 -21.42
CA VAL A 365 -37.54 -52.17 -21.30
C VAL A 365 -36.64 -51.65 -22.43
N PHE A 366 -35.51 -51.05 -22.06
CA PHE A 366 -34.47 -50.62 -23.00
C PHE A 366 -33.67 -51.83 -23.50
N ASN A 367 -33.82 -52.18 -24.77
CA ASN A 367 -33.19 -53.35 -25.39
C ASN A 367 -32.69 -53.06 -26.82
N PRO A 368 -31.63 -52.23 -26.98
CA PRO A 368 -31.09 -51.94 -28.30
C PRO A 368 -30.30 -53.13 -28.88
N PRO A 369 -30.23 -53.29 -30.22
CA PRO A 369 -29.54 -54.41 -30.87
C PRO A 369 -28.05 -54.53 -30.54
N TRP A 370 -27.39 -53.42 -30.24
CA TRP A 370 -25.96 -53.38 -29.88
C TRP A 370 -25.70 -53.79 -28.42
N LEU A 371 -26.74 -53.88 -27.56
CA LEU A 371 -26.56 -54.18 -26.15
C LEU A 371 -26.03 -55.59 -25.92
N ASP A 372 -26.45 -56.56 -26.72
CA ASP A 372 -26.03 -57.95 -26.57
C ASP A 372 -24.57 -58.16 -26.95
N ALA A 373 -24.07 -57.43 -27.95
CA ALA A 373 -22.65 -57.39 -28.29
C ALA A 373 -21.79 -56.83 -27.14
N LEU A 374 -22.28 -55.81 -26.43
CA LEU A 374 -21.60 -55.27 -25.24
C LEU A 374 -21.66 -56.20 -24.03
N LYS A 375 -22.76 -56.94 -23.85
CA LYS A 375 -22.89 -57.94 -22.77
C LYS A 375 -21.96 -59.13 -22.97
N GLN A 376 -21.79 -59.58 -24.22
CA GLN A 376 -20.91 -60.68 -24.56
C GLN A 376 -19.43 -60.30 -24.40
N ASN A 377 -19.05 -59.07 -24.75
CA ASN A 377 -17.70 -58.56 -24.54
C ASN A 377 -17.64 -57.55 -23.37
N LYS A 378 -17.41 -58.07 -22.16
CA LYS A 378 -17.34 -57.26 -20.93
C LYS A 378 -16.35 -56.10 -21.00
N ILE A 379 -15.21 -56.28 -21.68
CA ILE A 379 -14.20 -55.23 -21.84
C ILE A 379 -14.76 -54.08 -22.68
N LEU A 380 -15.44 -54.42 -23.78
CA LEU A 380 -16.06 -53.45 -24.68
C LEU A 380 -17.22 -52.71 -23.98
N GLY A 381 -18.06 -53.43 -23.24
CA GLY A 381 -19.12 -52.85 -22.42
C GLY A 381 -18.60 -51.84 -21.37
N VAL A 382 -17.57 -52.22 -20.61
CA VAL A 382 -16.91 -51.31 -19.64
C VAL A 382 -16.26 -50.13 -20.35
N GLY A 383 -15.62 -50.34 -21.50
CA GLY A 383 -15.00 -49.29 -22.30
C GLY A 383 -15.99 -48.23 -22.77
N VAL A 384 -17.16 -48.65 -23.27
CA VAL A 384 -18.22 -47.73 -23.70
C VAL A 384 -18.78 -46.93 -22.52
N LEU A 385 -19.03 -47.57 -21.38
CA LEU A 385 -19.49 -46.87 -20.17
C LEU A 385 -18.46 -45.85 -19.69
N ALA A 386 -17.18 -46.23 -19.65
CA ALA A 386 -16.09 -45.34 -19.27
C ALA A 386 -15.99 -44.14 -20.23
N ALA A 387 -16.11 -44.36 -21.54
CA ALA A 387 -16.12 -43.30 -22.53
C ALA A 387 -17.26 -42.29 -22.30
N ILE A 388 -18.46 -42.75 -21.99
CA ILE A 388 -19.61 -41.88 -21.66
C ILE A 388 -19.27 -41.05 -20.40
N VAL A 389 -18.81 -41.67 -19.33
CA VAL A 389 -18.45 -40.94 -18.09
C VAL A 389 -17.37 -39.89 -18.35
N VAL A 390 -16.36 -40.22 -19.16
CA VAL A 390 -15.30 -39.30 -19.56
C VAL A 390 -15.88 -38.12 -20.36
N ILE A 391 -16.79 -38.36 -21.31
CA ILE A 391 -17.44 -37.28 -22.07
C ILE A 391 -18.20 -36.32 -21.15
N PHE A 392 -19.04 -36.84 -20.25
CA PHE A 392 -19.78 -36.01 -19.29
C PHE A 392 -18.83 -35.23 -18.36
N TYR A 393 -17.76 -35.88 -17.90
CA TYR A 393 -16.72 -35.22 -17.10
C TYR A 393 -16.02 -34.10 -17.88
N LEU A 394 -15.67 -34.32 -19.15
CA LEU A 394 -15.04 -33.30 -20.01
C LEU A 394 -15.98 -32.12 -20.23
N ILE A 395 -17.27 -32.36 -20.52
CA ILE A 395 -18.30 -31.31 -20.63
C ILE A 395 -18.36 -30.51 -19.32
N HIS A 396 -18.42 -31.18 -18.16
CA HIS A 396 -18.41 -30.52 -16.86
C HIS A 396 -17.15 -29.66 -16.65
N GLN A 397 -15.96 -30.15 -17.01
CA GLN A 397 -14.73 -29.37 -16.92
C GLN A 397 -14.74 -28.15 -17.85
N MET A 398 -15.30 -28.27 -19.06
CA MET A 398 -15.47 -27.15 -19.99
C MET A 398 -16.41 -26.09 -19.43
N VAL A 399 -17.58 -26.49 -18.91
CA VAL A 399 -18.55 -25.60 -18.26
C VAL A 399 -17.88 -24.85 -17.11
N ARG A 400 -17.20 -25.57 -16.21
CA ARG A 400 -16.58 -24.93 -15.05
C ARG A 400 -15.52 -23.92 -15.44
N SER A 401 -14.71 -24.23 -16.45
CA SER A 401 -13.60 -23.38 -16.92
C SER A 401 -14.13 -22.08 -17.52
N LYS A 402 -15.16 -22.17 -18.38
CA LYS A 402 -15.80 -20.99 -19.00
C LYS A 402 -16.41 -20.04 -17.96
N LEU A 403 -16.95 -20.57 -16.86
CA LEU A 403 -17.63 -19.77 -15.84
C LEU A 403 -16.68 -19.06 -14.85
N VAL A 404 -15.38 -19.37 -14.86
CA VAL A 404 -14.40 -18.73 -13.95
C VAL A 404 -14.32 -17.23 -14.19
N ASN A 405 -14.14 -16.81 -15.45
CA ASN A 405 -13.89 -15.42 -15.79
C ASN A 405 -15.08 -14.50 -15.45
N GLY A 406 -16.32 -15.01 -15.56
CA GLY A 406 -17.52 -14.24 -15.19
C GLY A 406 -17.69 -14.00 -13.69
N VAL A 407 -16.98 -14.74 -12.84
CA VAL A 407 -16.90 -14.47 -11.40
C VAL A 407 -15.64 -13.66 -11.09
N ALA A 408 -14.49 -14.05 -11.64
CA ALA A 408 -13.20 -13.42 -11.37
C ALA A 408 -13.14 -11.94 -11.76
N LYS A 409 -13.80 -11.52 -12.85
CA LYS A 409 -13.86 -10.12 -13.28
C LYS A 409 -14.56 -9.18 -12.28
N LYS A 410 -15.35 -9.71 -11.35
CA LYS A 410 -16.09 -8.92 -10.34
C LYS A 410 -15.39 -8.90 -8.98
N LEU A 411 -14.20 -9.49 -8.89
CA LEU A 411 -13.42 -9.55 -7.66
C LEU A 411 -12.31 -8.50 -7.74
N SER A 412 -11.99 -7.90 -6.61
CA SER A 412 -10.87 -6.96 -6.53
C SER A 412 -9.55 -7.67 -6.79
N THR A 413 -8.65 -6.95 -7.45
CA THR A 413 -7.29 -7.39 -7.75
C THR A 413 -6.24 -6.65 -6.95
N ASP A 414 -6.64 -5.54 -6.34
CA ASP A 414 -5.79 -4.58 -5.66
C ASP A 414 -6.40 -4.29 -4.29
N GLU A 415 -5.97 -5.07 -3.30
CA GLU A 415 -6.38 -4.96 -1.89
C GLU A 415 -5.12 -5.10 -1.05
N PRO A 416 -5.04 -4.50 0.15
CA PRO A 416 -3.86 -4.60 1.01
C PRO A 416 -3.46 -6.05 1.33
N TYR A 417 -4.45 -6.93 1.50
CA TYR A 417 -4.26 -8.36 1.74
C TYR A 417 -4.06 -9.20 0.46
N GLY A 418 -4.04 -8.58 -0.73
CA GLY A 418 -3.69 -9.20 -2.00
C GLY A 418 -4.86 -9.53 -2.94
N ASN A 419 -4.55 -10.22 -4.02
CA ASN A 419 -5.44 -10.38 -5.18
C ASN A 419 -6.50 -11.48 -4.99
N ILE A 420 -7.74 -11.07 -4.71
CA ILE A 420 -8.87 -11.99 -4.52
C ILE A 420 -9.21 -12.77 -5.78
N ALA A 421 -9.13 -12.14 -6.95
CA ALA A 421 -9.41 -12.80 -8.22
C ALA A 421 -8.46 -13.98 -8.48
N ASN A 422 -7.17 -13.82 -8.18
CA ASN A 422 -6.15 -14.86 -8.33
C ASN A 422 -6.31 -15.96 -7.28
N ALA A 423 -6.60 -15.59 -6.03
CA ALA A 423 -6.92 -16.57 -4.99
C ALA A 423 -8.13 -17.42 -5.41
N PHE A 424 -9.19 -16.80 -5.94
CA PHE A 424 -10.35 -17.51 -6.50
C PHE A 424 -9.96 -18.41 -7.69
N ARG A 425 -9.20 -17.94 -8.67
CA ARG A 425 -8.74 -18.77 -9.81
C ARG A 425 -7.94 -20.00 -9.35
N LYS A 426 -7.14 -19.88 -8.30
CA LYS A 426 -6.42 -21.02 -7.72
C LYS A 426 -7.36 -22.11 -7.19
N ASN A 427 -8.57 -21.72 -6.79
CA ASN A 427 -9.61 -22.62 -6.32
C ASN A 427 -10.36 -23.35 -7.44
N THR A 428 -10.21 -22.93 -8.70
CA THR A 428 -10.95 -23.46 -9.86
C THR A 428 -10.13 -24.38 -10.78
N ARG A 429 -8.92 -24.82 -10.37
CA ARG A 429 -8.06 -25.77 -11.12
C ARG A 429 -8.67 -27.15 -11.32
N TRP A 430 -8.47 -27.78 -12.49
CA TRP A 430 -9.18 -28.99 -12.94
C TRP A 430 -9.25 -30.16 -11.93
N TRP A 431 -8.18 -30.42 -11.17
CA TRP A 431 -8.13 -31.48 -10.15
C TRP A 431 -8.89 -31.17 -8.85
N ARG A 432 -9.38 -29.93 -8.69
CA ARG A 432 -10.06 -29.49 -7.48
C ARG A 432 -11.57 -29.60 -7.64
N SER A 433 -12.23 -30.29 -6.71
CA SER A 433 -13.69 -30.43 -6.70
C SER A 433 -14.39 -29.11 -6.35
N ILE A 434 -15.52 -28.85 -7.02
CA ILE A 434 -16.42 -27.71 -6.76
C ILE A 434 -17.10 -27.78 -5.38
N PHE A 435 -17.09 -28.95 -4.74
CA PHE A 435 -17.75 -29.18 -3.44
C PHE A 435 -16.85 -28.86 -2.23
N ARG A 436 -15.58 -28.48 -2.44
CA ARG A 436 -14.68 -28.09 -1.35
C ARG A 436 -15.14 -26.78 -0.71
N LYS A 437 -15.33 -26.80 0.61
CA LYS A 437 -15.80 -25.65 1.40
C LYS A 437 -14.71 -24.62 1.73
N ASN A 438 -13.47 -25.07 1.93
CA ASN A 438 -12.36 -24.21 2.33
C ASN A 438 -11.51 -23.81 1.12
N PRO A 439 -11.04 -22.55 1.03
CA PRO A 439 -10.10 -22.13 -0.01
C PRO A 439 -8.81 -22.95 -0.07
N VAL A 440 -8.13 -22.97 -1.22
CA VAL A 440 -6.77 -23.53 -1.34
C VAL A 440 -5.86 -22.84 -0.33
N GLY A 441 -5.01 -23.61 0.34
CA GLY A 441 -4.10 -23.07 1.34
C GLY A 441 -4.76 -22.69 2.67
N TRP A 442 -6.11 -22.71 2.78
CA TRP A 442 -6.81 -22.38 4.02
C TRP A 442 -7.27 -23.62 4.79
N GLY A 443 -6.97 -23.67 6.09
CA GLY A 443 -7.38 -24.74 6.99
C GLY A 443 -7.00 -24.45 8.45
N THR A 444 -7.32 -25.37 9.36
CA THR A 444 -7.09 -25.19 10.81
C THR A 444 -5.61 -24.95 11.15
N GLY A 445 -4.69 -25.63 10.46
CA GLY A 445 -3.25 -25.42 10.66
C GLY A 445 -2.75 -24.05 10.22
N VAL A 446 -3.41 -23.42 9.23
CA VAL A 446 -3.06 -22.05 8.79
C VAL A 446 -3.65 -21.01 9.74
N ARG A 447 -4.88 -21.22 10.23
CA ARG A 447 -5.45 -20.41 11.31
C ARG A 447 -4.53 -20.36 12.53
N LYS A 448 -4.11 -21.53 13.04
CA LYS A 448 -3.14 -21.61 14.14
C LYS A 448 -1.82 -20.88 13.86
N ARG A 449 -1.37 -20.84 12.60
CA ARG A 449 -0.16 -20.08 12.23
C ARG A 449 -0.40 -18.57 12.23
N LEU A 450 -1.57 -18.10 11.78
CA LEU A 450 -1.95 -16.70 11.88
C LEU A 450 -2.11 -16.27 13.35
N ASP A 451 -2.73 -17.11 14.18
CA ASP A 451 -2.83 -16.87 15.62
C ASP A 451 -1.45 -16.82 16.28
N GLY A 452 -0.52 -17.69 15.86
CA GLY A 452 0.88 -17.61 16.30
C GLY A 452 1.58 -16.32 15.87
N ILE A 453 1.29 -15.80 14.67
CA ILE A 453 1.81 -14.49 14.23
C ILE A 453 1.25 -13.35 15.09
N ARG A 454 -0.04 -13.38 15.42
CA ARG A 454 -0.68 -12.41 16.34
C ARG A 454 -0.07 -12.46 17.74
N SER A 455 0.14 -13.66 18.29
CA SER A 455 0.80 -13.81 19.58
C SER A 455 2.25 -13.32 19.57
N ASP A 456 2.97 -13.48 18.45
CA ASP A 456 4.31 -12.93 18.31
C ASP A 456 4.30 -11.39 18.19
N ILE A 457 3.24 -10.81 17.58
CA ILE A 457 3.00 -9.36 17.55
C ILE A 457 2.85 -8.80 18.96
N ASP A 458 2.01 -9.43 19.79
CA ASP A 458 1.82 -8.99 21.18
C ASP A 458 3.14 -8.94 21.96
N LYS A 459 4.01 -9.94 21.74
CA LYS A 459 5.34 -9.99 22.36
C LYS A 459 6.27 -8.89 21.84
N PHE A 460 6.21 -8.55 20.55
CA PHE A 460 7.00 -7.45 20.01
C PHE A 460 6.56 -6.11 20.59
N VAL A 461 5.25 -5.88 20.69
CA VAL A 461 4.70 -4.68 21.35
C VAL A 461 5.14 -4.61 22.80
N GLN A 462 5.07 -5.72 23.54
CA GLN A 462 5.55 -5.78 24.92
C GLN A 462 7.05 -5.46 25.02
N THR A 463 7.89 -6.08 24.18
CA THR A 463 9.34 -5.83 24.17
C THR A 463 9.67 -4.36 23.88
N LEU A 464 8.90 -3.70 23.00
CA LEU A 464 9.08 -2.27 22.72
C LEU A 464 8.60 -1.42 23.89
N ASN A 465 7.45 -1.74 24.49
CA ASN A 465 6.97 -1.03 25.67
C ASN A 465 7.98 -1.12 26.82
N ASP A 466 8.54 -2.30 27.08
CA ASP A 466 9.55 -2.50 28.14
C ASP A 466 10.83 -1.70 27.86
N ARG A 467 11.17 -1.44 26.59
CA ARG A 467 12.33 -0.62 26.21
C ARG A 467 12.11 0.88 26.42
N TYR A 468 10.90 1.37 26.17
CA TYR A 468 10.58 2.79 26.19
C TYR A 468 9.83 3.24 27.46
N THR A 469 9.42 2.30 28.32
CA THR A 469 8.69 2.59 29.54
C THR A 469 9.30 1.87 30.74
N SER A 470 9.52 2.58 31.84
CA SER A 470 9.79 1.99 33.16
C SER A 470 8.76 2.53 34.15
N PRO A 471 7.54 1.96 34.20
CA PRO A 471 6.49 2.46 35.07
C PRO A 471 6.86 2.40 36.55
N SER A 472 7.79 1.51 36.91
CA SER A 472 8.27 1.34 38.28
C SER A 472 9.32 2.38 38.72
N GLY A 473 9.93 3.11 37.76
CA GLY A 473 10.95 4.13 38.03
C GLY A 473 12.23 3.62 38.68
N LYS A 474 12.45 2.30 38.73
CA LYS A 474 13.69 1.73 39.28
C LYS A 474 14.78 1.84 38.21
N GLU A 475 15.91 2.45 38.56
CA GLU A 475 17.12 2.38 37.76
C GLU A 475 17.62 0.93 37.75
N ASP A 476 17.93 0.39 36.57
CA ASP A 476 18.56 -0.92 36.43
C ASP A 476 19.94 -0.86 37.11
N SER A 477 20.01 -1.40 38.33
CA SER A 477 21.19 -1.42 39.20
C SER A 477 22.24 -2.44 38.78
#